data_AF-A0A9D4ECK8-F1
#
_entry.id   AF-A0A9D4ECK8-F1
#
_cell.length_a   1.000
_cell.length_b   1.000
_cell.length_c   1.000
_cell.angle_alpha   90.00
_cell.angle_beta   90.00
_cell.angle_gamma   90.00
#
_symmetry.space_group_name_H-M   'P 1'
#
loop_
_entity.id
_entity.type
_entity.pdbx_description
1 polymer ?
#
loop_
_entity_poly.entity_id
_entity_poly.type
_entity_poly.pdbx_seq_one_letter_code
_entity_poly.pdbx_strand_id
1 'polypeptide(L)'
;MVQGMQEIDKLKTHMQDIHVPLDVFEYIDQGKNPNLYTKHCLEKALGKNEQIKGKIDAFKRFKAMLILELTDVFPKEMANYRALRGDDRPT
;
A
#
# COMPACT_ATOMS: atom_id res chain seq x y z
N MET A 1 24.70 -38.99 -2.78
CA MET A 1 24.69 -37.53 -2.50
C MET A 1 24.93 -36.70 -3.74
N VAL A 2 26.08 -36.86 -4.43
CA VAL A 2 26.41 -36.05 -5.63
C VAL A 2 25.37 -36.18 -6.75
N GLN A 3 24.89 -37.39 -7.01
CA GLN A 3 23.88 -37.66 -8.05
C GLN A 3 22.54 -36.96 -7.76
N GLY A 4 22.12 -36.91 -6.50
CA GLY A 4 20.90 -36.20 -6.09
C GLY A 4 21.01 -34.68 -6.23
N MET A 5 22.19 -34.10 -5.97
CA MET A 5 22.43 -32.67 -6.23
C MET A 5 22.37 -32.34 -7.73
N GLN A 6 22.89 -33.22 -8.59
CA GLN A 6 22.82 -33.05 -10.04
C GLN A 6 21.38 -33.12 -10.57
N GLU A 7 20.53 -33.95 -9.97
CA GLU A 7 19.11 -34.00 -10.31
C GLU A 7 18.36 -32.73 -9.89
N ILE A 8 18.64 -32.19 -8.69
CA ILE A 8 18.07 -30.92 -8.22
C ILE A 8 18.46 -29.76 -9.14
N ASP A 9 19.72 -29.71 -9.59
CA ASP A 9 20.18 -28.64 -10.48
C ASP A 9 19.49 -28.68 -11.85
N LYS A 10 19.24 -29.88 -12.40
CA LYS A 10 18.43 -30.03 -13.63
C LYS A 10 17.01 -29.49 -13.43
N LEU A 11 16.42 -29.76 -12.27
CA LEU A 11 15.05 -29.34 -11.93
C LEU A 11 14.90 -27.82 -11.75
N LYS A 12 15.99 -27.10 -11.45
CA LYS A 12 15.99 -25.64 -11.33
C LYS A 12 15.38 -24.94 -12.55
N THR A 13 15.59 -25.50 -13.74
CA THR A 13 15.06 -24.93 -14.99
C THR A 13 13.53 -24.91 -15.05
N HIS A 14 12.85 -25.74 -14.26
CA HIS A 14 11.38 -25.74 -14.13
C HIS A 14 10.83 -24.69 -13.16
N MET A 15 11.70 -23.99 -12.41
CA MET A 15 11.30 -23.00 -11.40
C MET A 15 11.71 -21.57 -11.76
N GLN A 16 12.03 -21.31 -13.03
CA GLN A 16 12.54 -19.99 -13.48
C GLN A 16 11.55 -18.84 -13.20
N ASP A 17 10.25 -19.11 -13.21
CA ASP A 17 9.21 -18.10 -12.97
C ASP A 17 8.95 -17.83 -11.48
N ILE A 18 9.60 -18.56 -10.58
CA ILE A 18 9.40 -18.45 -9.13
C ILE A 18 10.50 -17.54 -8.56
N HIS A 19 10.09 -16.33 -8.17
CA HIS A 19 10.96 -15.40 -7.44
C HIS A 19 10.77 -15.55 -5.94
N VAL A 20 11.85 -15.91 -5.24
CA VAL A 20 11.89 -15.95 -3.78
C VAL A 20 12.38 -14.61 -3.25
N PRO A 21 11.61 -13.90 -2.41
CA PRO A 21 12.07 -12.66 -1.79
C PRO A 21 13.28 -12.91 -0.89
N LEU A 22 14.31 -12.07 -1.00
CA LEU A 22 15.55 -12.23 -0.22
C LEU A 22 15.29 -12.13 1.30
N ASP A 23 14.31 -11.33 1.69
CA ASP A 23 13.91 -11.14 3.09
C ASP A 23 13.43 -12.44 3.75
N VAL A 24 13.01 -13.46 2.97
CA VAL A 24 12.65 -14.79 3.50
C VAL A 24 13.88 -15.52 4.02
N PHE A 25 15.07 -15.29 3.45
CA PHE A 25 16.30 -15.97 3.90
C PHE A 25 16.64 -15.65 5.35
N GLU A 26 16.36 -14.43 5.82
CA GLU A 26 16.55 -14.09 7.24
C GLU A 26 15.72 -14.98 8.18
N TYR A 27 14.50 -15.37 7.77
CA TYR A 27 13.67 -16.29 8.55
C TYR A 27 14.27 -17.69 8.53
N ILE A 28 14.76 -18.15 7.38
CA ILE A 28 15.37 -19.49 7.21
C ILE A 28 16.66 -19.59 8.04
N ASP A 29 17.56 -18.61 7.93
CA ASP A 29 18.86 -18.59 8.62
C ASP A 29 18.69 -18.57 10.15
N GLN A 30 17.61 -17.96 10.65
CA GLN A 30 17.25 -17.93 12.07
C GLN A 30 16.45 -19.16 12.51
N GLY A 31 16.19 -20.14 11.64
CA GLY A 31 15.38 -21.33 11.93
C GLY A 31 13.89 -21.05 12.14
N LYS A 32 13.40 -19.88 11.69
CA LYS A 32 11.99 -19.49 11.75
C LYS A 32 11.22 -20.05 10.55
N ASN A 33 9.91 -20.21 10.71
CA ASN A 33 9.04 -20.64 9.62
C ASN A 33 8.95 -19.55 8.53
N PRO A 34 9.31 -19.84 7.26
CA PRO A 34 9.22 -18.89 6.13
C PRO A 34 7.82 -18.29 5.91
N ASN A 35 6.76 -19.01 6.30
CA ASN A 35 5.38 -18.50 6.19
C ASN A 35 5.12 -17.28 7.08
N LEU A 36 5.96 -17.05 8.10
CA LEU A 36 5.87 -15.84 8.92
C LEU A 36 6.22 -14.58 8.12
N TYR A 37 7.13 -14.66 7.14
CA TYR A 37 7.38 -13.55 6.23
C TYR A 37 6.12 -13.15 5.48
N THR A 38 5.42 -14.14 4.91
CA THR A 38 4.16 -13.92 4.19
C THR A 38 3.12 -13.26 5.10
N LYS A 39 2.97 -13.77 6.33
CA LYS A 39 2.07 -13.18 7.34
C LYS A 39 2.43 -11.72 7.63
N HIS A 40 3.70 -11.43 7.93
CA HIS A 40 4.14 -10.06 8.23
C HIS A 40 3.94 -9.10 7.05
N CYS A 41 4.18 -9.56 5.82
CA CYS A 41 3.92 -8.76 4.62
C CYS A 41 2.45 -8.39 4.49
N LEU A 42 1.54 -9.34 4.71
CA LEU A 42 0.09 -9.09 4.68
C LEU A 42 -0.34 -8.13 5.80
N GLU A 43 0.13 -8.35 7.02
CA GLU A 43 -0.18 -7.47 8.16
C GLU A 43 0.34 -6.04 7.94
N LYS A 44 1.56 -5.90 7.42
CA LYS A 44 2.15 -4.60 7.08
C LYS A 44 1.39 -3.90 5.95
N ALA A 45 0.95 -4.65 4.93
CA ALA A 45 0.13 -4.11 3.85
C ALA A 45 -1.23 -3.62 4.36
N LEU A 46 -1.89 -4.42 5.22
CA LEU A 46 -3.14 -4.04 5.85
C LEU A 46 -3.00 -2.78 6.70
N GLY A 47 -2.02 -2.74 7.60
CA GLY A 47 -1.79 -1.57 8.46
C GLY A 47 -1.47 -0.30 7.66
N LYS A 48 -0.69 -0.42 6.57
CA LYS A 48 -0.47 0.71 5.64
C LYS A 48 -1.75 1.15 4.95
N ASN A 49 -2.58 0.22 4.49
CA ASN A 49 -3.84 0.56 3.83
C ASN A 49 -4.78 1.32 4.77
N GLU A 50 -4.93 0.85 6.01
CA GLU A 50 -5.73 1.52 7.05
C GLU A 50 -5.18 2.91 7.37
N GLN A 51 -3.86 3.05 7.50
CA GLN A 51 -3.21 4.33 7.76
C GLN A 51 -3.45 5.33 6.62
N ILE A 52 -3.30 4.91 5.36
CA ILE A 52 -3.53 5.78 4.20
C ILE A 52 -5.01 6.16 4.10
N LYS A 53 -5.93 5.23 4.34
CA LYS A 53 -7.36 5.52 4.40
C LYS A 53 -7.66 6.57 5.47
N GLY A 54 -7.13 6.41 6.68
CA GLY A 54 -7.29 7.39 7.76
C GLY A 54 -6.76 8.78 7.39
N LYS A 55 -5.62 8.86 6.68
CA LYS A 55 -5.11 10.14 6.15
C LYS A 55 -6.08 10.75 5.13
N ILE A 56 -6.56 9.96 4.17
CA ILE A 56 -7.52 10.42 3.16
C ILE A 56 -8.78 10.98 3.84
N ASP A 57 -9.33 10.26 4.81
CA ASP A 57 -10.54 10.67 5.52
C ASP A 57 -10.31 11.96 6.33
N ALA A 58 -9.15 12.07 7.00
CA ALA A 58 -8.76 13.29 7.70
C ALA A 58 -8.63 14.50 6.76
N PHE A 59 -7.99 14.34 5.60
CA PHE A 59 -7.87 15.39 4.60
C PHE A 59 -9.22 15.78 4.00
N LYS A 60 -10.09 14.81 3.73
CA LYS A 60 -11.46 15.06 3.26
C LYS A 60 -12.24 15.89 4.28
N ARG A 61 -12.19 15.51 5.55
CA ARG A 61 -12.86 16.24 6.65
C ARG A 61 -12.29 17.65 6.83
N PHE A 62 -10.96 17.78 6.83
CA PHE A 62 -10.29 19.08 6.92
C PHE A 62 -10.70 20.00 5.78
N LYS A 63 -10.68 19.51 4.54
CA LYS A 63 -11.13 20.26 3.36
C LYS A 63 -12.58 20.71 3.50
N ALA A 64 -13.47 19.83 3.95
CA ALA A 64 -14.89 20.17 4.14
C ALA A 64 -15.07 21.30 5.17
N MET A 65 -14.40 21.20 6.33
CA MET A 65 -14.45 22.23 7.37
C MET A 65 -13.83 23.55 6.87
N LEU A 66 -12.70 23.50 6.18
CA LEU A 66 -12.05 24.69 5.64
C LEU A 66 -12.94 25.40 4.61
N ILE A 67 -13.60 24.64 3.71
CA ILE A 67 -14.54 25.22 2.74
C ILE A 67 -15.72 25.87 3.45
N LEU A 68 -16.24 25.27 4.52
CA LEU A 68 -17.34 25.83 5.31
C LEU A 68 -16.95 27.20 5.89
N GLU A 69 -15.86 27.25 6.64
CA GLU A 69 -15.37 28.49 7.28
C GLU A 69 -15.02 29.57 6.24
N LEU A 70 -14.34 29.20 5.15
CA LEU A 70 -14.03 30.17 4.09
C LEU A 70 -15.28 30.69 3.38
N THR A 71 -16.34 29.88 3.26
CA THR A 71 -17.60 30.33 2.66
C THR A 71 -18.31 31.35 3.55
N ASP A 72 -18.21 31.19 4.87
CA ASP A 72 -18.78 32.13 5.83
C ASP A 72 -18.01 33.47 5.84
N VAL A 73 -16.68 33.42 5.89
CA VAL A 73 -15.83 34.61 5.99
C VAL A 73 -15.66 35.33 4.64
N PHE A 74 -15.59 34.61 3.53
CA PHE A 74 -15.29 35.14 2.18
C PHE A 74 -16.30 34.64 1.12
N PRO A 75 -17.58 35.02 1.23
CA PRO A 75 -18.64 34.44 0.40
C PRO A 75 -18.51 34.75 -1.10
N LYS A 76 -18.01 35.94 -1.47
CA LYS A 76 -17.87 36.35 -2.89
C LYS A 76 -16.71 35.65 -3.57
N GLU A 77 -15.58 35.57 -2.88
CA GLU A 77 -14.37 34.89 -3.32
C GLU A 77 -14.63 33.39 -3.49
N MET A 78 -15.35 32.78 -2.53
CA MET A 78 -15.73 31.37 -2.60
C MET A 78 -16.73 31.07 -3.72
N ALA A 79 -17.66 31.99 -4.02
CA ALA A 79 -18.55 31.86 -5.16
C ALA A 79 -17.78 31.88 -6.50
N ASN A 80 -16.82 32.80 -6.65
CA ASN A 80 -15.95 32.87 -7.82
C ASN A 80 -15.07 31.61 -7.94
N TYR A 81 -14.50 31.14 -6.82
CA TYR A 81 -13.72 29.91 -6.79
C TYR A 81 -14.53 28.68 -7.23
N ARG A 82 -15.78 28.53 -6.76
CA ARG A 82 -16.67 27.43 -7.16
C ARG A 82 -17.00 27.49 -8.65
N ALA A 83 -17.27 28.69 -9.18
CA ALA A 83 -17.55 28.89 -10.61
C ALA A 83 -16.34 28.51 -11.49
N LEU A 84 -15.12 28.84 -11.07
CA LEU A 84 -13.88 28.50 -11.79
C LEU A 84 -13.49 27.03 -11.67
N ARG A 85 -13.77 26.40 -10.52
CA ARG A 85 -13.40 25.00 -10.26
C ARG A 85 -14.22 24.01 -11.07
N GLY A 86 -15.45 24.35 -11.45
CA GLY A 86 -16.39 23.47 -12.15
C GLY A 86 -16.70 22.24 -11.29
N ASP A 87 -17.63 22.35 -10.35
CA ASP A 87 -17.98 21.31 -9.35
C ASP A 87 -18.67 20.05 -9.95
N ASP A 88 -18.37 19.68 -11.19
CA ASP A 88 -18.76 18.43 -11.88
C ASP A 88 -17.70 17.32 -11.73
N ARG A 89 -17.27 17.03 -10.50
CA ARG A 89 -16.58 15.75 -10.25
C ARG A 89 -17.23 15.04 -9.08
N PRO A 90 -17.81 13.84 -9.29
CA PRO A 90 -18.29 13.04 -8.18
C PRO A 90 -17.08 12.67 -7.31
N THR A 91 -17.13 13.09 -6.05
CA THR A 91 -16.22 12.64 -4.99
C THR A 91 -16.47 11.21 -4.57
#